data_AF-G1UU50-F1
#
_entry.id   AF-G1UU50-F1
#
_cell.length_a   1.000
_cell.length_b   1.000
_cell.length_c   1.000
_cell.angle_alpha   90.00
_cell.angle_beta   90.00
_cell.angle_gamma   90.00
#
_symmetry.space_group_name_H-M   'P 1'
#
loop_
_entity.id
_entity.type
_entity.pdbx_description
1 polymer ?
#
loop_
_entity_poly.entity_id
_entity_poly.type
_entity_poly.pdbx_seq_one_letter_code
_entity_poly.pdbx_strand_id
1 'polypeptide(L)'
;MSVSLLSDFAAAMERIRAVTGCGTQRELGRFLGINQSAISDAKRRGTIPAEWLLTLLRGKGINPDWILTGKGARCLRPAEPAEAAFQTVSVTDISPPE
;
A
#
# COMPACT_ATOMS: atom_id res chain seq x y z
N MET A 1 -28.22 13.21 -3.27
CA MET A 1 -27.26 12.45 -2.41
C MET A 1 -25.92 12.27 -3.13
N SER A 2 -25.35 13.34 -3.71
CA SER A 2 -24.20 13.23 -4.63
C SER A 2 -22.88 13.73 -4.04
N VAL A 3 -22.92 14.35 -2.85
CA VAL A 3 -21.75 15.00 -2.24
C VAL A 3 -20.81 13.98 -1.57
N SER A 4 -21.33 12.85 -1.08
CA SER A 4 -20.56 11.85 -0.34
C SER A 4 -19.61 11.00 -1.21
N LEU A 5 -19.97 10.71 -2.46
CA LEU A 5 -19.13 9.87 -3.34
C LEU A 5 -17.84 10.57 -3.80
N LEU A 6 -17.92 11.90 -4.02
CA LEU A 6 -16.75 12.70 -4.40
C LEU A 6 -15.76 12.83 -3.22
N SER A 7 -16.26 12.95 -1.98
CA SER A 7 -15.41 12.96 -0.78
C SER A 7 -14.73 11.61 -0.56
N ASP A 8 -15.42 10.50 -0.83
CA ASP A 8 -14.85 9.15 -0.65
C ASP A 8 -13.74 8.87 -1.67
N PHE A 9 -13.96 9.24 -2.94
CA PHE A 9 -12.92 9.16 -3.97
C PHE A 9 -11.71 10.01 -3.61
N ALA A 10 -11.91 11.27 -3.21
CA ALA A 10 -10.82 12.16 -2.85
C ALA A 10 -9.99 11.61 -1.69
N ALA A 11 -10.65 11.12 -0.63
CA ALA A 11 -9.97 10.53 0.52
C ALA A 11 -9.18 9.27 0.15
N ALA A 12 -9.75 8.40 -0.70
CA ALA A 12 -9.05 7.21 -1.18
C ALA A 12 -7.86 7.57 -2.07
N MET A 13 -8.00 8.59 -2.92
CA MET A 13 -6.91 9.07 -3.78
C MET A 13 -5.75 9.64 -2.99
N GLU A 14 -6.03 10.39 -1.92
CA GLU A 14 -4.99 10.89 -1.01
C GLU A 14 -4.23 9.74 -0.33
N ARG A 15 -4.93 8.69 0.11
CA ARG A 15 -4.27 7.49 0.65
C ARG A 15 -3.41 6.78 -0.38
N ILE A 16 -3.88 6.67 -1.63
CA ILE A 16 -3.08 6.11 -2.74
C ILE A 16 -1.82 6.95 -2.98
N ARG A 17 -1.93 8.28 -3.01
CA ARG A 17 -0.76 9.16 -3.16
C ARG A 17 0.22 9.02 -2.01
N ALA A 18 -0.28 8.94 -0.77
CA ALA A 18 0.55 8.78 0.41
C ALA A 18 1.37 7.48 0.38
N VAL A 19 0.80 6.36 -0.09
CA VAL A 19 1.52 5.08 -0.14
C VAL A 19 2.37 4.92 -1.40
N THR A 20 2.04 5.60 -2.50
CA THR A 20 2.81 5.54 -3.76
C THR A 20 3.93 6.57 -3.81
N GLY A 21 3.76 7.73 -3.17
CA GLY A 21 4.65 8.90 -3.28
C GLY A 21 4.45 9.68 -4.60
N CYS A 22 3.43 9.35 -5.39
CA CYS A 22 3.19 9.99 -6.68
C CYS A 22 2.49 11.35 -6.51
N GLY A 23 3.10 12.42 -7.00
CA GLY A 23 2.55 13.78 -6.95
C GLY A 23 1.67 14.10 -8.17
N THR A 24 1.88 13.41 -9.29
CA THR A 24 1.15 13.66 -10.54
C THR A 24 0.35 12.45 -11.03
N GLN A 25 -0.69 12.70 -11.84
CA GLN A 25 -1.45 11.62 -12.49
C GLN A 25 -0.55 10.77 -13.40
N ARG A 26 0.42 11.39 -14.08
CA ARG A 26 1.36 10.67 -14.96
C ARG A 26 2.25 9.71 -14.18
N GLU A 27 2.78 10.15 -13.03
CA GLU A 27 3.57 9.29 -12.14
C GLU A 27 2.75 8.13 -11.60
N LEU A 28 1.53 8.40 -11.14
CA LEU A 28 0.62 7.37 -10.66
C LEU A 28 0.27 6.37 -11.78
N GLY A 29 0.08 6.85 -13.00
CA GLY A 29 -0.17 6.01 -14.17
C GLY A 29 1.01 5.07 -14.43
N ARG A 30 2.22 5.62 -14.43
CA ARG A 30 3.45 4.82 -14.56
C ARG A 30 3.59 3.79 -13.43
N PHE A 31 3.30 4.17 -12.19
CA PHE A 31 3.34 3.26 -11.04
C PHE A 31 2.34 2.11 -11.18
N LEU A 32 1.13 2.39 -11.64
CA LEU A 32 0.05 1.41 -11.82
C LEU A 32 0.12 0.65 -13.15
N GLY A 33 1.04 1.00 -14.05
CA GLY A 33 1.12 0.39 -15.38
C GLY A 33 -0.03 0.80 -16.32
N ILE A 34 -0.64 1.97 -16.10
CA ILE A 34 -1.78 2.48 -16.90
C ILE A 34 -1.49 3.87 -17.46
N ASN A 35 -2.28 4.30 -18.45
CA ASN A 35 -2.17 5.65 -18.99
C ASN A 35 -2.87 6.69 -18.08
N GLN A 36 -2.43 7.95 -18.14
CA GLN A 36 -3.04 9.06 -17.39
C GLN A 36 -4.52 9.28 -17.70
N SER A 37 -4.98 8.90 -18.91
CA SER A 37 -6.40 8.95 -19.28
C SER A 37 -7.27 8.07 -18.40
N ALA A 38 -6.79 6.88 -18.02
CA ALA A 38 -7.50 5.98 -17.12
C ALA A 38 -7.67 6.59 -15.71
N ILE A 39 -6.71 7.40 -15.26
CA ILE A 39 -6.80 8.11 -13.99
C ILE A 39 -7.82 9.25 -14.07
N SER A 40 -7.81 10.00 -15.17
CA SER A 40 -8.80 11.05 -15.42
C SER A 40 -10.22 10.47 -15.47
N ASP A 41 -10.41 9.32 -16.10
CA ASP A 41 -11.71 8.64 -16.16
C ASP A 41 -12.18 8.13 -14.79
N ALA A 42 -11.28 7.54 -13.99
CA ALA A 42 -11.60 7.12 -12.62
C ALA A 42 -12.05 8.32 -11.75
N LYS A 43 -11.35 9.46 -11.89
CA LYS A 43 -11.73 10.71 -11.22
C LYS A 43 -13.09 11.23 -11.67
N ARG A 44 -13.37 11.22 -12.97
CA ARG A 44 -14.68 11.63 -13.52
C ARG A 44 -15.82 10.76 -13.00
N ARG A 45 -15.57 9.45 -12.82
CA ARG A 45 -16.54 8.49 -12.31
C ARG A 45 -16.61 8.44 -10.77
N GLY A 46 -15.68 9.10 -10.08
CA GLY A 46 -15.59 9.06 -8.62
C GLY A 46 -15.40 7.65 -8.06
N THR A 47 -14.69 6.77 -8.78
CA THR A 47 -14.51 5.36 -8.40
C THR A 47 -13.05 4.95 -8.44
N ILE A 48 -12.60 4.14 -7.48
CA ILE A 48 -11.28 3.52 -7.47
C ILE A 48 -11.38 2.13 -8.15
N PRO A 49 -10.70 1.89 -9.28
CA PRO A 49 -10.71 0.58 -9.93
C PRO A 49 -10.08 -0.51 -9.04
N ALA A 50 -10.67 -1.70 -9.04
CA ALA A 50 -10.17 -2.84 -8.27
C ALA A 50 -8.72 -3.21 -8.66
N GLU A 51 -8.37 -3.11 -9.94
CA GLU A 51 -7.01 -3.38 -10.43
C GLU A 51 -5.94 -2.52 -9.75
N TRP A 52 -6.27 -1.28 -9.38
CA TRP A 52 -5.32 -0.41 -8.67
C TRP A 52 -5.07 -0.92 -7.25
N LEU A 53 -6.14 -1.33 -6.57
CA LEU A 53 -6.07 -1.91 -5.24
C LEU A 53 -5.28 -3.22 -5.25
N LEU A 54 -5.50 -4.08 -6.24
CA LEU A 54 -4.75 -5.32 -6.41
C LEU A 54 -3.27 -5.07 -6.70
N THR A 55 -2.96 -4.06 -7.53
CA THR A 55 -1.57 -3.66 -7.80
C THR A 55 -0.87 -3.18 -6.53
N LEU A 56 -1.54 -2.35 -5.72
CA LEU A 56 -1.00 -1.84 -4.45
C LEU A 56 -0.85 -2.95 -3.41
N LEU A 57 -1.81 -3.88 -3.35
CA LEU A 57 -1.74 -5.05 -2.48
C LEU A 57 -0.57 -5.96 -2.85
N ARG A 58 -0.44 -6.33 -4.13
CA ARG A 58 0.63 -7.22 -4.60
C ARG A 58 2.01 -6.57 -4.53
N GLY A 59 2.12 -5.29 -4.93
CA GLY A 59 3.39 -4.59 -5.01
C GLY A 59 3.89 -4.06 -3.67
N LYS A 60 3.00 -3.53 -2.82
CA LYS A 60 3.38 -2.86 -1.56
C LYS A 60 2.73 -3.47 -0.31
N GLY A 61 1.89 -4.50 -0.45
CA GLY A 61 1.18 -5.10 0.70
C GLY A 61 0.11 -4.20 1.30
N ILE A 62 -0.33 -3.15 0.60
CA ILE A 62 -1.31 -2.19 1.11
C ILE A 62 -2.70 -2.81 1.14
N ASN A 63 -3.40 -2.64 2.25
CA ASN A 63 -4.76 -3.13 2.44
C ASN A 63 -5.77 -2.34 1.57
N PRO A 64 -6.50 -2.99 0.66
CA PRO A 64 -7.57 -2.36 -0.13
C PRO A 64 -8.65 -1.68 0.73
N ASP A 65 -9.05 -2.31 1.84
CA ASP A 65 -10.12 -1.78 2.70
C ASP A 65 -9.69 -0.49 3.38
N TRP A 66 -8.42 -0.40 3.78
CA TRP A 66 -7.86 0.83 4.32
C TRP A 66 -7.81 1.94 3.27
N ILE A 67 -7.48 1.63 2.01
CA ILE A 67 -7.52 2.60 0.92
C ILE A 67 -8.93 3.14 0.73
N LEU A 68 -9.96 2.28 0.75
CA LEU A 68 -11.34 2.71 0.47
C LEU A 68 -11.96 3.43 1.67
N THR A 69 -11.77 2.91 2.88
CA THR A 69 -12.52 3.35 4.07
C THR A 69 -11.70 4.21 5.03
N GLY A 70 -10.37 4.17 4.94
CA GLY A 70 -9.47 4.76 5.93
C GLY A 70 -9.42 4.02 7.27
N LYS A 71 -10.09 2.87 7.38
CA LYS A 71 -10.19 2.09 8.63
C LYS A 71 -9.33 0.82 8.54
N GLY A 72 -8.98 0.29 9.72
CA GLY A 72 -8.18 -0.94 9.84
C GLY A 72 -6.69 -0.76 9.58
N ALA A 73 -5.97 -1.88 9.46
CA ALA A 73 -4.53 -1.88 9.22
C ALA A 73 -4.19 -1.41 7.81
N ARG A 74 -3.18 -0.54 7.69
CA ARG A 74 -2.70 0.00 6.40
C ARG A 74 -2.08 -1.07 5.50
N CYS A 75 -1.37 -2.02 6.08
CA CYS A 75 -0.70 -3.10 5.35
C CYS A 75 -1.20 -4.45 5.85
N LEU A 76 -1.36 -5.42 4.93
CA LEU A 76 -1.77 -6.79 5.26
C LEU A 76 -0.58 -7.74 5.42
N ARG A 77 0.60 -7.37 4.93
CA ARG A 77 1.83 -8.09 5.28
C ARG A 77 2.32 -7.59 6.64
N PRO A 78 2.76 -8.46 7.56
CA PRO A 78 3.70 -8.03 8.58
C PRO A 78 4.80 -7.29 7.84
N ALA A 79 5.17 -6.08 8.28
CA ALA A 79 6.43 -5.52 7.84
C ALA A 79 7.45 -6.64 8.06
N GLU A 80 8.08 -7.15 7.00
CA GLU A 80 9.26 -7.96 7.22
C GLU A 80 10.11 -7.08 8.14
N PRO A 81 10.43 -7.54 9.36
CA PRO A 81 11.26 -6.75 10.22
C PRO A 81 12.51 -6.53 9.39
N ALA A 82 12.81 -5.27 9.05
CA ALA A 82 14.11 -4.91 8.52
C ALA A 82 15.11 -5.49 9.51
N GLU A 83 15.73 -6.60 9.14
CA GLU A 83 16.63 -7.42 9.94
C GLU A 83 16.32 -7.42 11.44
N ALA A 84 15.28 -8.13 11.88
CA ALA A 84 15.36 -8.70 13.22
C ALA A 84 16.46 -9.75 13.17
N ALA A 85 17.69 -9.30 13.47
CA ALA A 85 18.88 -10.11 13.60
C ALA A 85 18.51 -11.45 14.24
N PHE A 86 18.74 -12.54 13.52
CA PHE A 86 18.87 -13.84 14.14
C PHE A 86 19.99 -13.68 15.17
N GLN A 87 19.65 -13.58 16.45
CA GLN A 87 20.63 -13.73 17.52
C GLN A 87 21.15 -15.16 17.41
N THR A 88 22.25 -15.34 16.69
CA THR A 88 23.10 -16.50 16.83
C THR A 88 23.60 -16.47 18.28
N VAL A 89 22.92 -17.21 19.15
CA VAL A 89 23.48 -17.54 20.45
C VAL A 89 24.66 -18.47 20.17
N SER A 90 25.87 -17.95 20.30
CA SER A 90 27.07 -18.79 20.26
C SER A 90 27.07 -19.63 21.53
N VAL A 91 26.76 -20.92 21.39
CA VAL A 91 27.01 -21.92 22.44
C VAL A 91 28.53 -22.07 22.50
N THR A 92 29.19 -21.35 23.38
CA THR A 92 30.63 -21.51 23.64
C THR A 92 30.84 -22.23 24.96
N ASP A 93 31.58 -23.32 24.83
CA ASP A 93 32.35 -24.06 25.82
C ASP A 93 31.63 -24.94 26.86
N ILE A 94 31.49 -26.21 26.49
CA ILE A 94 31.51 -27.31 27.45
C ILE A 94 33.00 -27.53 27.79
N SER A 95 33.47 -27.01 28.91
CA SER A 95 34.78 -27.40 29.44
C SER A 95 34.77 -28.87 29.87
N PRO A 96 35.78 -29.68 29.51
CA PRO A 96 35.93 -31.04 30.03
C PRO A 96 36.29 -31.01 31.52
N PRO A 97 35.89 -32.02 32.32
CA PRO A 97 36.30 -32.13 33.71
C PRO A 97 37.76 -32.62 33.82
N GLU A 98 38.52 -32.04 34.76
CA GLU A 98 39.69 -32.71 35.37
C GLU A 98 39.25 -33.58 36.55
#